data_AF-A0A3M1F755-F1
#
_entry.id   AF-A0A3M1F755-F1
#
_cell.length_a   1.000
_cell.length_b   1.000
_cell.length_c   1.000
_cell.angle_alpha   90.00
_cell.angle_beta   90.00
_cell.angle_gamma   90.00
#
_symmetry.space_group_name_H-M   'P 1'
#
loop_
_entity.id
_entity.type
_entity.pdbx_description
1 polymer ?
#
loop_
_entity_poly.entity_id
_entity_poly.type
_entity_poly.pdbx_seq_one_letter_code
_entity_poly.pdbx_strand_id
1 'polypeptide(L)'
;MLAHEVGAAAILAPTVSGSTAKTLSRFRPPMPIVAVTPSPIVLRQLALYWGVYPVLGRRKKTTDEVVDAAVRRALLAGYVDQGDIVLVTGGVVGSTPGSTNLVTIRRIPRVLATGRGLGTQRVRGHPVRLRPGEPWQDKRLTLDDILIVDELDPNLGELLQHVGGLITSESGIESYAALAAVELGLPALVSAHGDLDALAEHKLIVLDASTGVVYDEQL
;
A
#
# COMPACT_ATOMS: atom_id res chain seq x y z
N MET A 1 12.00 -5.33 -23.30
CA MET A 1 10.67 -4.68 -23.10
C MET A 1 10.65 -4.29 -21.65
N LEU A 2 10.45 -3.01 -21.34
CA LEU A 2 10.64 -2.45 -20.00
C LEU A 2 10.03 -3.29 -18.86
N ALA A 3 8.83 -3.86 -19.06
CA ALA A 3 8.18 -4.75 -18.09
C ALA A 3 9.04 -5.97 -17.68
N HIS A 4 9.77 -6.56 -18.63
CA HIS A 4 10.67 -7.69 -18.37
C HIS A 4 11.95 -7.24 -17.67
N GLU A 5 12.50 -6.10 -18.06
CA GLU A 5 13.74 -5.55 -17.47
C GLU A 5 13.55 -5.17 -16.00
N VAL A 6 12.35 -4.71 -15.63
CA VAL A 6 12.03 -4.32 -14.24
C VAL A 6 11.45 -5.46 -13.41
N GLY A 7 11.35 -6.68 -13.97
CA GLY A 7 10.77 -7.82 -13.28
C GLY A 7 9.30 -7.63 -12.90
N ALA A 8 8.52 -6.94 -13.73
CA ALA A 8 7.11 -6.67 -13.43
C ALA A 8 6.29 -7.97 -13.46
N ALA A 9 5.53 -8.21 -12.39
CA ALA A 9 4.59 -9.32 -12.27
C ALA A 9 3.45 -9.21 -13.29
N ALA A 10 3.01 -7.99 -13.61
CA ALA A 10 1.98 -7.72 -14.60
C ALA A 10 2.11 -6.34 -15.26
N ILE A 11 1.50 -6.20 -16.43
CA ILE A 11 1.27 -4.91 -17.09
C ILE A 11 -0.19 -4.48 -16.83
N LEU A 12 -0.40 -3.41 -16.07
CA LEU A 12 -1.73 -2.84 -15.85
C LEU A 12 -2.05 -1.85 -16.98
N ALA A 13 -3.14 -2.09 -17.68
CA ALA A 13 -3.59 -1.27 -18.81
C ALA A 13 -4.99 -0.69 -18.56
N PRO A 14 -5.12 0.43 -17.82
CA PRO A 14 -6.39 1.13 -17.70
C PRO A 14 -6.84 1.66 -19.07
N THR A 15 -8.04 1.28 -19.52
CA THR A 15 -8.49 1.59 -20.89
C THR A 15 -10.00 1.72 -21.02
N VAL A 16 -10.45 2.70 -21.81
CA VAL A 16 -11.88 2.91 -22.08
C VAL A 16 -12.34 2.16 -23.33
N SER A 17 -11.59 2.26 -24.43
CA SER A 17 -11.91 1.62 -25.73
C SER A 17 -11.18 0.29 -25.95
N GLY A 18 -10.21 -0.04 -25.09
CA GLY A 18 -9.37 -1.24 -25.21
C GLY A 18 -8.12 -1.05 -26.07
N SER A 19 -7.92 0.10 -26.73
CA SER A 19 -6.80 0.30 -27.68
C SER A 19 -5.43 -0.01 -27.06
N THR A 20 -5.16 0.46 -25.85
CA THR A 20 -3.91 0.20 -25.13
C THR A 20 -3.66 -1.29 -24.92
N ALA A 21 -4.63 -2.02 -24.37
CA ALA A 21 -4.52 -3.46 -24.13
C ALA A 21 -4.34 -4.26 -25.44
N LYS A 22 -5.07 -3.86 -26.50
CA LYS A 22 -4.93 -4.45 -27.84
C LYS A 22 -3.52 -4.24 -28.39
N THR A 23 -2.98 -3.03 -28.29
CA THR A 23 -1.61 -2.73 -28.73
C THR A 23 -0.58 -3.55 -27.96
N LEU A 24 -0.70 -3.63 -26.63
CA LEU A 24 0.21 -4.42 -25.79
C LEU A 24 0.18 -5.91 -26.14
N SER A 25 -1.01 -6.47 -26.42
CA SER A 25 -1.16 -7.89 -26.78
C SER A 25 -0.35 -8.29 -28.01
N ARG A 26 -0.07 -7.35 -28.92
CA ARG A 26 0.73 -7.59 -30.14
C ARG A 26 2.19 -7.89 -29.82
N PHE A 27 2.72 -7.35 -28.72
CA PHE A 27 4.10 -7.57 -28.28
C PHE A 27 4.30 -8.92 -27.59
N ARG A 28 3.21 -9.65 -27.30
CA ARG A 28 3.22 -10.96 -26.65
C ARG A 28 4.11 -11.01 -25.39
N PRO A 29 3.94 -10.07 -24.44
CA PRO A 29 4.73 -10.08 -23.21
C PRO A 29 4.56 -11.39 -22.43
N PRO A 30 5.61 -11.92 -21.78
CA PRO A 30 5.52 -13.15 -21.00
C PRO A 30 4.67 -13.00 -19.72
N MET A 31 4.53 -11.77 -19.21
CA MET A 31 3.66 -11.45 -18.07
C MET A 31 2.23 -11.09 -18.52
N PRO A 32 1.22 -11.28 -17.65
CA PRO A 32 -0.16 -10.92 -17.97
C PRO A 32 -0.37 -9.42 -18.19
N ILE A 33 -1.25 -9.08 -19.14
CA ILE A 33 -1.76 -7.73 -19.35
C ILE A 33 -3.12 -7.62 -18.66
N VAL A 34 -3.19 -6.94 -17.52
CA VAL A 34 -4.44 -6.73 -16.79
C VAL A 34 -5.13 -5.46 -17.30
N ALA A 35 -6.17 -5.62 -18.08
CA ALA A 35 -6.87 -4.50 -18.72
C ALA A 35 -8.07 -4.04 -17.88
N VAL A 36 -7.94 -2.88 -17.22
CA VAL A 36 -9.01 -2.35 -16.36
C VAL A 36 -9.90 -1.41 -17.17
N THR A 37 -11.16 -1.79 -17.37
CA THR A 37 -12.10 -1.03 -18.20
C THR A 37 -13.44 -0.80 -17.50
N PRO A 38 -14.06 0.39 -17.61
CA PRO A 38 -15.40 0.62 -17.09
C PRO A 38 -16.52 0.07 -17.99
N SER A 39 -16.21 -0.42 -19.20
CA SER A 39 -17.20 -0.87 -20.18
C SER A 39 -17.32 -2.41 -20.19
N PRO A 40 -18.50 -2.97 -19.87
CA PRO A 40 -18.74 -4.41 -19.98
C PRO A 40 -18.61 -4.93 -21.42
N ILE A 41 -18.85 -4.08 -22.43
CA ILE A 41 -18.69 -4.44 -23.84
C ILE A 41 -17.20 -4.63 -24.15
N VAL A 42 -16.37 -3.65 -23.77
CA VAL A 42 -14.91 -3.71 -24.00
C VAL A 42 -14.28 -4.84 -23.19
N LEU A 43 -14.75 -5.10 -21.98
CA LEU A 43 -14.31 -6.24 -21.17
C LEU A 43 -14.46 -7.55 -21.95
N ARG A 44 -15.63 -7.82 -22.53
CA ARG A 44 -15.88 -9.03 -23.32
C ARG A 44 -15.03 -9.07 -24.59
N GLN A 45 -14.84 -7.94 -25.26
CA GLN A 45 -13.98 -7.86 -26.45
C GLN A 45 -12.53 -8.19 -26.12
N LEU A 46 -12.00 -7.67 -25.00
CA LEU A 46 -10.61 -7.85 -24.59
C LEU A 46 -10.31 -9.28 -24.12
N ALA A 47 -11.33 -10.03 -23.67
CA ALA A 47 -11.17 -11.43 -23.29
C ALA A 47 -10.70 -12.35 -24.44
N LEU A 48 -10.83 -11.88 -25.69
CA LEU A 48 -10.37 -12.61 -26.88
C LEU A 48 -8.93 -12.27 -27.28
N TYR A 49 -8.30 -11.29 -26.63
CA TYR A 49 -6.95 -10.85 -26.97
C TYR A 49 -5.91 -11.63 -26.15
N TRP A 50 -4.83 -12.00 -26.83
CA TRP A 50 -3.79 -12.82 -26.21
C TRP A 50 -3.13 -12.13 -25.02
N GLY A 51 -2.95 -12.89 -23.94
CA GLY A 51 -2.31 -12.40 -22.72
C GLY A 51 -3.07 -11.28 -22.02
N VAL A 52 -4.30 -10.96 -22.45
CA VAL A 52 -5.13 -9.90 -21.86
C VAL A 52 -6.14 -10.51 -20.90
N TYR A 53 -6.10 -10.03 -19.67
CA TYR A 53 -6.99 -10.40 -18.58
C TYR A 53 -7.83 -9.17 -18.21
N PRO A 54 -9.05 -9.02 -18.77
CA PRO A 54 -9.83 -7.83 -18.56
C PRO A 54 -10.56 -7.85 -17.19
N VAL A 55 -10.54 -6.72 -16.49
CA VAL A 55 -11.19 -6.55 -15.19
C VAL A 55 -12.11 -5.33 -15.23
N LEU A 56 -13.31 -5.47 -14.65
CA LEU A 56 -14.28 -4.39 -14.62
C LEU A 56 -13.89 -3.33 -13.58
N GLY A 57 -13.58 -2.13 -14.08
CA GLY A 57 -13.27 -0.96 -13.28
C GLY A 57 -14.46 0.00 -13.16
N ARG A 58 -14.23 1.11 -12.46
CA ARG A 58 -15.11 2.28 -12.49
C ARG A 58 -14.36 3.44 -13.13
N ARG A 59 -15.10 4.35 -13.77
CA ARG A 59 -14.51 5.56 -14.34
C ARG A 59 -14.04 6.47 -13.20
N LYS A 60 -12.85 7.05 -13.36
CA LYS A 60 -12.21 7.97 -12.41
C LYS A 60 -11.90 9.30 -13.10
N LYS A 61 -11.66 10.34 -12.30
CA LYS A 61 -11.53 11.72 -12.80
C LYS A 61 -10.09 12.13 -13.03
N THR A 62 -9.14 11.54 -12.31
CA THR A 62 -7.72 11.85 -12.40
C THR A 62 -6.92 10.62 -12.80
N THR A 63 -5.73 10.84 -13.37
CA THR A 63 -4.81 9.77 -13.76
C THR A 63 -4.37 8.94 -12.55
N ASP A 64 -4.05 9.58 -11.43
CA ASP A 64 -3.63 8.88 -10.21
C ASP A 64 -4.73 7.99 -9.66
N GLU A 65 -5.98 8.49 -9.63
CA GLU A 65 -7.13 7.67 -9.23
C GLU A 65 -7.35 6.47 -10.16
N VAL A 66 -7.10 6.62 -11.46
CA VAL A 66 -7.19 5.52 -12.43
C VAL A 66 -6.13 4.46 -12.13
N VAL A 67 -4.89 4.90 -11.89
CA VAL A 67 -3.75 4.01 -11.58
C VAL A 67 -4.00 3.25 -10.28
N ASP A 68 -4.38 3.95 -9.21
CA ASP A 68 -4.69 3.32 -7.91
C ASP A 68 -5.88 2.37 -8.01
N ALA A 69 -6.94 2.76 -8.73
CA ALA A 69 -8.08 1.88 -8.95
C ALA A 69 -7.69 0.63 -9.74
N ALA A 70 -6.79 0.75 -10.71
CA ALA A 70 -6.33 -0.39 -11.50
C ALA A 70 -5.49 -1.36 -10.67
N VAL A 71 -4.56 -0.87 -9.85
CA VAL A 71 -3.79 -1.69 -8.90
C VAL A 71 -4.73 -2.44 -7.96
N ARG A 72 -5.68 -1.74 -7.33
CA ARG A 72 -6.67 -2.37 -6.44
C ARG A 72 -7.50 -3.43 -7.14
N ARG A 73 -7.91 -3.19 -8.38
CA ARG A 73 -8.69 -4.17 -9.16
C ARG A 73 -7.86 -5.39 -9.57
N ALA A 74 -6.59 -5.21 -9.89
CA ALA A 74 -5.68 -6.30 -10.19
C ALA A 74 -5.42 -7.18 -8.97
N LEU A 75 -5.19 -6.57 -7.80
CA LEU A 75 -5.08 -7.24 -6.49
C LEU A 75 -6.32 -8.07 -6.18
N LEU A 76 -7.50 -7.44 -6.23
CA LEU A 76 -8.77 -8.13 -5.94
C LEU A 76 -9.09 -9.28 -6.90
N ALA A 77 -8.57 -9.22 -8.13
CA ALA A 77 -8.75 -10.26 -9.13
C ALA A 77 -7.67 -11.36 -9.06
N GLY A 78 -6.67 -11.23 -8.19
CA GLY A 78 -5.60 -12.21 -8.01
C GLY A 78 -4.58 -12.26 -9.13
N TYR A 79 -4.41 -11.16 -9.90
CA TYR A 79 -3.41 -11.10 -10.98
C TYR A 79 -2.05 -10.58 -10.53
N VAL A 80 -1.99 -9.98 -9.35
CA VAL A 80 -0.81 -9.41 -8.71
C VAL A 80 -0.98 -9.54 -7.21
N ASP A 81 0.13 -9.64 -6.49
CA ASP A 81 0.18 -9.76 -5.03
C ASP A 81 0.80 -8.52 -4.38
N GLN A 82 0.68 -8.45 -3.06
CA GLN A 82 1.35 -7.43 -2.27
C GLN A 82 2.88 -7.58 -2.38
N GLY A 83 3.59 -6.46 -2.60
CA GLY A 83 5.04 -6.44 -2.80
C GLY A 83 5.48 -6.54 -4.26
N ASP A 84 4.58 -6.91 -5.18
CA ASP A 84 4.87 -7.02 -6.60
C ASP A 84 5.22 -5.67 -7.24
N ILE A 85 6.06 -5.73 -8.27
CA ILE A 85 6.30 -4.62 -9.18
C ILE A 85 5.34 -4.76 -10.36
N VAL A 86 4.66 -3.67 -10.72
CA VAL A 86 3.75 -3.61 -11.86
C VAL A 86 4.12 -2.46 -12.80
N LEU A 87 4.00 -2.70 -14.09
CA LEU A 87 4.11 -1.65 -15.09
C LEU A 87 2.70 -1.14 -15.42
N VAL A 88 2.43 0.13 -15.16
CA VAL A 88 1.15 0.75 -15.50
C VAL A 88 1.30 1.58 -16.77
N THR A 89 0.45 1.34 -17.75
CA THR A 89 0.49 2.07 -19.02
C THR A 89 -0.92 2.39 -19.54
N GLY A 90 -1.11 3.62 -20.03
CA GLY A 90 -2.41 4.10 -20.45
C GLY A 90 -2.40 5.50 -21.03
N GLY A 91 -3.59 6.01 -21.33
CA GLY A 91 -3.81 7.43 -21.66
C GLY A 91 -4.02 8.25 -20.40
N VAL A 92 -3.60 9.52 -20.44
CA VAL A 92 -3.86 10.49 -19.36
C VAL A 92 -5.35 10.84 -19.35
N VAL A 93 -5.96 10.95 -18.18
CA VAL A 93 -7.39 11.33 -18.11
C VAL A 93 -7.58 12.74 -18.66
N GLY A 94 -8.44 12.90 -19.67
CA GLY A 94 -8.66 14.18 -20.36
C GLY A 94 -7.89 14.36 -21.67
N SER A 95 -6.96 13.44 -22.01
CA SER A 95 -6.33 13.44 -23.35
C SER A 95 -7.27 12.86 -24.41
N THR A 96 -7.00 13.17 -25.68
CA THR A 96 -7.73 12.62 -26.82
C THR A 96 -7.83 11.09 -26.72
N PRO A 97 -9.03 10.50 -26.84
CA PRO A 97 -9.18 9.04 -26.84
C PRO A 97 -8.28 8.41 -27.91
N GLY A 98 -7.38 7.52 -27.51
CA GLY A 98 -6.53 6.76 -28.45
C GLY A 98 -5.03 6.91 -28.27
N SER A 99 -4.54 7.92 -27.55
CA SER A 99 -3.10 8.04 -27.22
C SER A 99 -2.76 7.32 -25.91
N THR A 100 -1.72 6.47 -25.94
CA THR A 100 -1.12 5.83 -24.75
C THR A 100 0.16 6.59 -24.45
N ASN A 101 0.07 7.63 -23.62
CA ASN A 101 1.17 8.56 -23.39
C ASN A 101 1.76 8.46 -21.97
N LEU A 102 1.40 7.43 -21.21
CA LEU A 102 1.91 7.22 -19.86
C LEU A 102 2.43 5.79 -19.69
N VAL A 103 3.63 5.69 -19.15
CA VAL A 103 4.25 4.47 -18.65
C VAL A 103 4.84 4.81 -17.30
N THR A 104 4.43 4.10 -16.24
CA THR A 104 4.97 4.26 -14.89
C THR A 104 5.19 2.90 -14.25
N ILE A 105 6.25 2.76 -13.48
CA ILE A 105 6.55 1.56 -12.71
C ILE A 105 6.03 1.83 -11.30
N ARG A 106 5.26 0.89 -10.75
CA ARG A 106 4.77 0.99 -9.37
C ARG A 106 5.04 -0.29 -8.63
N ARG A 107 5.39 -0.14 -7.36
CA ARG A 107 5.40 -1.25 -6.42
C ARG A 107 4.08 -1.28 -5.66
N ILE A 108 3.52 -2.47 -5.49
CA ILE A 108 2.32 -2.66 -4.69
C ILE A 108 2.75 -2.70 -3.23
N PRO A 109 2.20 -1.82 -2.35
CA PRO A 109 2.54 -1.83 -0.93
C PRO A 109 2.27 -3.20 -0.31
N ARG A 110 3.22 -3.67 0.49
CA ARG A 110 3.05 -4.86 1.33
C ARG A 110 2.54 -4.44 2.69
N VAL A 111 1.28 -4.77 2.99
CA VAL A 111 0.68 -4.53 4.30
C VAL A 111 1.28 -5.51 5.29
N LEU A 112 1.94 -4.97 6.30
CA LEU A 112 2.63 -5.71 7.35
C LEU A 112 1.74 -5.93 8.57
N ALA A 113 0.94 -4.92 8.92
CA ALA A 113 -0.03 -4.99 9.99
C ALA A 113 -1.27 -4.16 9.67
N THR A 114 -2.40 -4.54 10.26
CA THR A 114 -3.66 -3.80 10.19
C THR A 114 -4.24 -3.63 11.57
N GLY A 115 -5.07 -2.62 11.80
CA GLY A 115 -5.64 -2.39 13.12
C GLY A 115 -6.53 -1.16 13.09
N ARG A 116 -6.75 -0.60 14.27
CA ARG A 116 -7.48 0.66 14.40
C ARG A 116 -6.48 1.82 14.44
N GLY A 117 -6.50 2.64 13.40
CA GLY A 117 -5.71 3.84 13.36
C GLY A 117 -6.28 4.95 14.26
N LEU A 118 -5.40 5.65 14.95
CA LEU A 118 -5.70 6.83 15.78
C LEU A 118 -4.87 8.00 15.25
N GLY A 119 -5.57 9.04 14.80
CA GLY A 119 -4.98 10.19 14.12
C GLY A 119 -5.29 10.20 12.62
N THR A 120 -4.85 11.26 11.95
CA THR A 120 -5.12 11.50 10.52
C THR A 120 -3.87 11.53 9.66
N GLN A 121 -2.70 11.37 10.29
CA GLN A 121 -1.41 11.52 9.65
C GLN A 121 -0.83 10.17 9.22
N ARG A 122 0.05 10.25 8.23
CA ARG A 122 0.93 9.15 7.83
C ARG A 122 2.32 9.47 8.34
N VAL A 123 2.94 8.53 9.03
CA VAL A 123 4.28 8.68 9.59
C VAL A 123 5.17 7.59 9.03
N ARG A 124 6.37 8.00 8.64
CA ARG A 124 7.46 7.12 8.24
C ARG A 124 8.43 7.03 9.42
N GLY A 125 8.90 5.82 9.73
CA GLY A 125 9.93 5.68 10.75
C GLY A 125 10.50 4.28 10.88
N HIS A 126 11.59 4.18 11.62
CA HIS A 126 12.27 2.92 11.89
C HIS A 126 11.47 2.17 12.98
N PRO A 127 11.06 0.92 12.73
CA PRO A 127 10.30 0.18 13.73
C PRO A 127 11.22 -0.23 14.89
N VAL A 128 10.85 0.16 16.11
CA VAL A 128 11.58 -0.24 17.32
C VAL A 128 10.66 -1.01 18.24
N ARG A 129 10.92 -2.31 18.36
CA ARG A 129 10.20 -3.19 19.29
C ARG A 129 10.72 -3.03 20.70
N LEU A 130 9.82 -2.85 21.66
CA LEU A 130 10.12 -2.88 23.09
C LEU A 130 9.33 -4.00 23.74
N ARG A 131 10.04 -4.92 24.42
CA ARG A 131 9.39 -6.00 25.18
C ARG A 131 9.10 -5.56 26.61
N PRO A 132 8.09 -6.15 27.28
CA PRO A 132 7.84 -5.88 28.68
C PRO A 132 9.11 -6.06 29.54
N GLY A 133 9.44 -5.04 30.34
CA GLY A 133 10.62 -5.05 31.23
C GLY A 133 11.97 -4.74 30.56
N GLU A 134 12.01 -4.49 29.25
CA GLU A 134 13.23 -4.09 28.55
C GLU A 134 13.53 -2.59 28.81
N PRO A 135 14.77 -2.22 29.17
CA PRO A 135 15.13 -0.81 29.36
C PRO A 135 15.11 -0.08 28.01
N TRP A 136 14.34 1.00 27.92
CA TRP A 136 14.22 1.79 26.70
C TRP A 136 15.31 2.86 26.58
N GLN A 137 15.95 3.25 27.69
CA GLN A 137 17.00 4.28 27.72
C GLN A 137 18.20 3.93 26.84
N ASP A 138 18.48 2.62 26.69
CA ASP A 138 19.59 2.13 25.87
C ASP A 138 19.29 2.19 24.36
N LYS A 139 18.01 2.32 23.97
CA LYS A 139 17.58 2.30 22.56
C LYS A 139 17.74 3.61 21.82
N ARG A 140 18.00 4.73 22.53
CA ARG A 140 18.19 6.07 21.95
C ARG A 140 17.09 6.45 20.94
N LEU A 141 15.83 6.30 21.37
CA LEU A 141 14.65 6.59 20.55
C LEU A 141 14.62 8.06 20.08
N THR A 142 14.10 8.25 18.87
CA THR A 142 13.98 9.53 18.19
C THR A 142 12.60 9.67 17.54
N LEU A 143 12.23 10.90 17.16
CA LEU A 143 10.96 11.17 16.47
C LEU A 143 10.87 10.50 15.08
N ASP A 144 11.97 9.95 14.56
CA ASP A 144 12.00 9.15 13.33
C ASP A 144 11.74 7.66 13.59
N ASP A 145 11.45 7.27 14.83
CA ASP A 145 11.15 5.89 15.22
C ASP A 145 9.65 5.66 15.42
N ILE A 146 9.21 4.44 15.12
CA ILE A 146 7.85 3.97 15.40
C ILE A 146 7.96 2.88 16.45
N LEU A 147 7.44 3.15 17.64
CA LEU A 147 7.47 2.22 18.76
C LEU A 147 6.47 1.09 18.55
N ILE A 148 6.90 -0.15 18.78
CA ILE A 148 6.06 -1.33 18.72
C ILE A 148 6.07 -1.99 20.09
N VAL A 149 4.89 -2.15 20.69
CA VAL A 149 4.69 -2.78 22.01
C VAL A 149 3.48 -3.70 21.95
N ASP A 150 3.38 -4.69 22.82
CA ASP A 150 2.14 -5.49 22.92
C ASP A 150 1.10 -4.79 23.78
N GLU A 151 1.57 -4.21 24.87
CA GLU A 151 0.81 -3.46 25.88
C GLU A 151 1.71 -2.34 26.41
N LEU A 152 1.16 -1.15 26.61
CA LEU A 152 1.93 -0.01 27.09
C LEU A 152 1.82 0.11 28.61
N ASP A 153 2.94 -0.06 29.32
CA ASP A 153 3.01 0.22 30.76
C ASP A 153 2.83 1.73 31.02
N PRO A 154 1.94 2.14 31.94
CA PRO A 154 1.75 3.54 32.32
C PRO A 154 3.03 4.29 32.73
N ASN A 155 4.02 3.60 33.28
CA ASN A 155 5.30 4.18 33.65
C ASN A 155 6.17 4.54 32.44
N LEU A 156 5.86 3.97 31.28
CA LEU A 156 6.56 4.24 30.04
C LEU A 156 5.90 5.36 29.23
N GLY A 157 4.80 5.97 29.67
CA GLY A 157 4.08 7.00 28.91
C GLY A 157 4.96 8.18 28.42
N GLU A 158 5.98 8.58 29.18
CA GLU A 158 6.95 9.62 28.78
C GLU A 158 7.75 9.25 27.51
N LEU A 159 7.95 7.95 27.26
CA LEU A 159 8.67 7.48 26.07
C LEU A 159 7.94 7.86 24.78
N LEU A 160 6.61 8.00 24.82
CA LEU A 160 5.82 8.35 23.65
C LEU A 160 6.12 9.76 23.12
N GLN A 161 6.69 10.65 23.95
CA GLN A 161 7.13 11.98 23.53
C GLN A 161 8.40 11.95 22.67
N HIS A 162 9.07 10.80 22.62
CA HIS A 162 10.35 10.63 21.94
C HIS A 162 10.25 9.83 20.64
N VAL A 163 9.04 9.47 20.19
CA VAL A 163 8.81 8.66 18.98
C VAL A 163 7.82 9.34 18.03
N GLY A 164 7.89 9.02 16.75
CA GLY A 164 7.01 9.56 15.72
C GLY A 164 5.69 8.81 15.57
N GLY A 165 5.61 7.57 16.05
CA GLY A 165 4.38 6.78 16.03
C GLY A 165 4.36 5.61 16.99
N LEU A 166 3.19 5.03 17.18
CA LEU A 166 2.95 3.89 18.07
C LEU A 166 2.19 2.76 17.37
N ILE A 167 2.62 1.52 17.53
CA ILE A 167 1.91 0.32 17.10
C ILE A 167 1.74 -0.58 18.33
N THR A 168 0.51 -0.94 18.64
CA THR A 168 0.20 -1.80 19.78
C THR A 168 -0.86 -2.85 19.48
N SER A 169 -0.68 -4.06 20.01
CA SER A 169 -1.71 -5.11 20.00
C SER A 169 -2.78 -4.90 21.08
N GLU A 170 -2.60 -3.91 21.97
CA GLU A 170 -3.56 -3.59 23.04
C GLU A 170 -4.94 -3.30 22.46
N SER A 171 -5.95 -3.88 23.09
CA SER A 171 -7.32 -3.88 22.59
C SER A 171 -8.14 -2.74 23.16
N GLY A 172 -8.93 -2.11 22.30
CA GLY A 172 -9.88 -1.06 22.71
C GLY A 172 -9.32 0.36 22.57
N ILE A 173 -10.23 1.32 22.35
CA ILE A 173 -9.90 2.76 22.27
C ILE A 173 -9.76 3.44 23.62
N GLU A 174 -10.19 2.77 24.67
CA GLU A 174 -10.07 3.21 26.05
C GLU A 174 -8.81 2.61 26.71
N SER A 175 -8.01 1.86 25.93
CA SER A 175 -6.70 1.38 26.36
C SER A 175 -5.81 2.54 26.76
N TYR A 176 -4.87 2.27 27.66
CA TYR A 176 -3.94 3.31 28.10
C TYR A 176 -3.12 3.83 26.91
N ALA A 177 -2.66 2.93 26.04
CA ALA A 177 -1.97 3.28 24.80
C ALA A 177 -2.80 4.17 23.87
N ALA A 178 -4.10 3.88 23.69
CA ALA A 178 -4.96 4.70 22.84
C ALA A 178 -5.16 6.10 23.42
N LEU A 179 -5.43 6.21 24.72
CA LEU A 179 -5.63 7.49 25.39
C LEU A 179 -4.35 8.34 25.36
N ALA A 180 -3.21 7.74 25.66
CA ALA A 180 -1.92 8.43 25.64
C ALA A 180 -1.56 8.91 24.23
N ALA A 181 -1.79 8.08 23.19
CA ALA A 181 -1.57 8.48 21.81
C ALA A 181 -2.45 9.67 21.38
N VAL A 182 -3.74 9.65 21.75
CA VAL A 182 -4.66 10.74 21.45
C VAL A 182 -4.25 12.03 22.17
N GLU A 183 -3.91 11.96 23.46
CA GLU A 183 -3.50 13.11 24.28
C GLU A 183 -2.25 13.79 23.72
N LEU A 184 -1.27 12.99 23.27
CA LEU A 184 -0.01 13.49 22.70
C LEU A 184 -0.13 13.86 21.21
N GLY A 185 -1.27 13.59 20.57
CA GLY A 185 -1.44 13.75 19.12
C GLY A 185 -0.54 12.81 18.31
N LEU A 186 -0.08 11.71 18.90
CA LEU A 186 0.82 10.73 18.31
C LEU A 186 0.04 9.80 17.36
N PRO A 187 0.40 9.72 16.07
CA PRO A 187 -0.21 8.76 15.15
C PRO A 187 0.01 7.33 15.63
N ALA A 188 -1.08 6.58 15.81
CA ALA A 188 -1.01 5.24 16.38
C ALA A 188 -1.85 4.21 15.62
N LEU A 189 -1.42 2.95 15.69
CA LEU A 189 -2.20 1.77 15.34
C LEU A 189 -2.45 0.95 16.61
N VAL A 190 -3.69 0.95 17.09
CA VAL A 190 -4.11 0.13 18.23
C VAL A 190 -4.84 -1.12 17.75
N SER A 191 -4.88 -2.16 18.59
CA SER A 191 -5.43 -3.46 18.20
C SER A 191 -4.78 -3.97 16.89
N ALA A 192 -3.46 -3.85 16.80
CA ALA A 192 -2.69 -4.27 15.64
C ALA A 192 -2.74 -5.80 15.48
N HIS A 193 -3.10 -6.23 14.28
CA HIS A 193 -3.12 -7.62 13.82
C HIS A 193 -2.05 -7.77 12.73
N GLY A 194 -1.15 -8.73 12.93
CA GLY A 194 0.01 -8.97 12.09
C GLY A 194 1.14 -9.59 12.90
N ASP A 195 2.30 -9.78 12.27
CA ASP A 195 3.50 -10.23 12.94
C ASP A 195 4.32 -9.01 13.39
N LEU A 196 4.14 -8.59 14.65
CA LEU A 196 4.81 -7.41 15.21
C LEU A 196 6.32 -7.60 15.38
N ASP A 197 6.78 -8.85 15.55
CA ASP A 197 8.20 -9.14 15.65
C ASP A 197 8.85 -9.04 14.27
N ALA A 198 8.24 -9.62 13.23
CA ALA A 198 8.71 -9.46 11.86
C ALA A 198 8.68 -7.98 11.41
N LEU A 199 7.69 -7.21 11.86
CA LEU A 199 7.57 -5.77 11.57
C LEU A 199 8.78 -4.98 12.09
N ALA A 200 9.38 -5.42 13.20
CA ALA A 200 10.58 -4.82 13.79
C ALA A 200 11.89 -5.18 13.04
N GLU A 201 11.87 -6.17 12.17
CA GLU A 201 13.01 -6.53 11.32
C GLU A 201 13.12 -5.63 10.08
N HIS A 202 12.06 -4.90 9.73
CA HIS A 202 12.08 -3.97 8.62
C HIS A 202 12.97 -2.76 8.93
N LYS A 203 13.72 -2.28 7.94
CA LYS A 203 14.50 -1.04 8.10
C LYS A 203 13.61 0.17 8.28
N LEU A 204 12.46 0.17 7.62
CA LEU A 204 11.62 1.35 7.51
C LEU A 204 10.20 0.95 7.15
N ILE A 205 9.24 1.58 7.81
CA ILE A 205 7.82 1.31 7.63
C ILE A 205 7.05 2.62 7.54
N VAL A 206 5.87 2.55 6.93
CA VAL A 206 4.90 3.65 6.98
C VAL A 206 3.69 3.21 7.77
N LEU A 207 3.39 3.96 8.83
CA LEU A 207 2.15 3.89 9.58
C LEU A 207 1.15 4.88 8.98
N ASP A 208 0.02 4.37 8.48
CA ASP A 208 -1.11 5.20 8.09
C ASP A 208 -2.24 5.09 9.13
N ALA A 209 -2.24 6.04 10.07
CA ALA A 209 -3.24 6.11 11.11
C ALA A 209 -4.64 6.47 10.57
N SER A 210 -4.73 7.09 9.40
CA SER A 210 -6.03 7.43 8.80
C SER A 210 -6.76 6.20 8.25
N THR A 211 -6.01 5.20 7.78
CA THR A 211 -6.56 3.98 7.20
C THR A 211 -6.37 2.73 8.08
N GLY A 212 -5.58 2.83 9.16
CA GLY A 212 -5.36 1.74 10.10
C GLY A 212 -4.49 0.63 9.54
N VAL A 213 -3.48 0.97 8.75
CA VAL A 213 -2.56 0.00 8.14
C VAL A 213 -1.11 0.43 8.30
N VAL A 214 -0.23 -0.57 8.41
CA VAL A 214 1.22 -0.40 8.33
C VAL A 214 1.70 -1.17 7.13
N TYR A 215 2.55 -0.56 6.32
CA TYR A 215 3.13 -1.18 5.15
C TYR A 215 4.61 -0.91 5.03
N ASP A 216 5.30 -1.79 4.31
CA ASP A 216 6.73 -1.67 4.04
C ASP A 216 7.01 -0.46 3.15
N GLU A 217 8.04 0.31 3.50
CA GLU A 217 8.53 1.40 2.65
C GLU A 217 9.67 0.90 1.78
N GLN A 218 9.30 0.31 0.64
CA GLN A 218 10.29 -0.05 -0.37
C GLN A 218 10.36 1.05 -1.42
N LEU A 219 11.50 1.75 -1.43
CA LEU A 219 11.95 2.73 -2.44
C LEU A 219 11.78 2.20 -3.87
#